data_AF-A0A521RWS7-F1
#
_entry.id   AF-A0A521RWS7-F1
#
_cell.length_a   1.000
_cell.length_b   1.000
_cell.length_c   1.000
_cell.angle_alpha   90.00
_cell.angle_beta   90.00
_cell.angle_gamma   90.00
#
_symmetry.space_group_name_H-M   'P 1'
#
loop_
_entity.id
_entity.type
_entity.pdbx_description
1 polymer ?
#
loop_
_entity_poly.entity_id
_entity_poly.type
_entity_poly.pdbx_seq_one_letter_code
_entity_poly.pdbx_strand_id
1 'polypeptide(L)'
;MIGAELSFARVRRPTDNAITERFYGTIKQEEIYLVGNYPDERSAREEISRYADYYNTDRPHQSLMNFTPGRVHEVNNKTALLNELKQIKKEARQRKKEYWKTIEKNWTVEDRTHGARDLPYARPG
;
A
#
# COMPACT_ATOMS: atom_id res chain seq x y z
N MET A 1 -31.07 -11.09 -20.65
CA MET A 1 -31.30 -10.35 -19.40
C MET A 1 -30.26 -10.86 -18.41
N ILE A 2 -29.38 -10.00 -17.89
CA ILE A 2 -28.37 -10.41 -16.90
C ILE A 2 -29.11 -10.53 -15.55
N GLY A 3 -29.10 -11.71 -14.92
CA GLY A 3 -29.83 -11.99 -13.68
C GLY A 3 -29.22 -11.30 -12.46
N ALA A 4 -29.30 -9.98 -12.40
CA ALA A 4 -28.80 -9.16 -11.29
C ALA A 4 -29.98 -8.58 -10.49
N GLU A 5 -29.84 -8.57 -9.17
CA GLU A 5 -30.78 -7.94 -8.24
C GLU A 5 -30.26 -6.54 -7.86
N LEU A 6 -31.15 -5.55 -7.84
CA LEU A 6 -30.80 -4.16 -7.52
C LEU A 6 -31.15 -3.85 -6.06
N SER A 7 -30.14 -3.48 -5.27
CA SER A 7 -30.31 -3.01 -3.89
C SER A 7 -29.79 -1.58 -3.72
N PHE A 8 -30.55 -0.73 -3.02
CA PHE A 8 -30.17 0.67 -2.76
C PHE A 8 -29.73 0.87 -1.31
N ALA A 9 -28.72 1.71 -1.11
CA ALA A 9 -28.33 2.19 0.21
C ALA A 9 -29.47 2.98 0.86
N ARG A 10 -29.56 2.93 2.19
CA ARG A 10 -30.60 3.66 2.92
C ARG A 10 -30.35 5.17 2.89
N VAL A 11 -31.42 5.93 2.76
CA VAL A 11 -31.38 7.40 2.83
C VAL A 11 -30.74 7.84 4.15
N ARG A 12 -29.76 8.75 4.08
CA ARG A 12 -29.01 9.30 5.23
C ARG A 12 -28.15 8.28 6.00
N ARG A 13 -27.69 7.20 5.36
CA ARG A 13 -26.70 6.25 5.93
C ARG A 13 -25.41 6.22 5.09
N PRO A 14 -24.47 7.15 5.31
CA PRO A 14 -23.21 7.21 4.55
C PRO A 14 -22.32 5.96 4.73
N THR A 15 -22.52 5.21 5.81
CA THR A 15 -21.79 3.96 6.07
C THR A 15 -22.08 2.86 5.04
N ASP A 16 -23.27 2.85 4.44
CA ASP A 16 -23.71 1.79 3.54
C ASP A 16 -22.89 1.80 2.23
N ASN A 17 -22.33 2.95 1.84
CA ASN A 17 -21.51 3.14 0.64
C ASN A 17 -20.06 3.55 0.96
N ALA A 18 -19.59 3.32 2.19
CA ALA A 18 -18.31 3.85 2.67
C ALA A 18 -17.10 3.48 1.79
N ILE A 19 -17.09 2.29 1.18
CA ILE A 19 -16.01 1.84 0.29
C ILE A 19 -15.98 2.69 -0.99
N THR A 20 -17.14 2.84 -1.63
CA THR A 20 -17.32 3.63 -2.84
C THR A 20 -17.01 5.11 -2.58
N GLU A 21 -17.49 5.66 -1.46
CA GLU A 21 -17.18 7.02 -1.03
C GLU A 21 -15.68 7.22 -0.80
N ARG A 22 -15.00 6.23 -0.20
CA ARG A 22 -13.55 6.30 0.01
C ARG A 22 -12.78 6.33 -1.30
N PHE A 23 -13.16 5.52 -2.27
CA PHE A 23 -12.59 5.55 -3.61
C PHE A 23 -12.79 6.93 -4.25
N TYR A 24 -14.04 7.41 -4.31
CA TYR A 24 -14.35 8.72 -4.91
C TYR A 24 -13.66 9.89 -4.23
N GLY A 25 -13.53 9.86 -2.90
CA GLY A 25 -12.78 10.88 -2.17
C GLY A 25 -11.31 10.89 -2.56
N THR A 26 -10.72 9.71 -2.78
CA THR A 26 -9.30 9.58 -3.09
C THR A 26 -9.01 10.00 -4.54
N ILE A 27 -9.73 9.47 -5.52
CA ILE A 27 -9.53 9.83 -6.95
C ILE A 27 -9.76 11.32 -7.21
N LYS A 28 -10.71 11.94 -6.50
CA LYS A 28 -10.91 13.38 -6.62
C LYS A 28 -9.66 14.16 -6.21
N GLN A 29 -9.05 13.78 -5.09
CA GLN A 29 -7.90 14.51 -4.52
C GLN A 29 -6.59 14.22 -5.25
N GLU A 30 -6.37 12.97 -5.65
CA GLU A 30 -5.09 12.52 -6.19
C GLU A 30 -5.01 12.59 -7.72
N GLU A 31 -6.14 12.73 -8.42
CA GLU A 31 -6.18 12.73 -9.89
C GLU A 31 -6.99 13.94 -10.39
N ILE A 32 -8.31 13.96 -10.16
CA ILE A 32 -9.20 14.94 -10.81
C ILE A 32 -8.85 16.39 -10.43
N TYR A 33 -8.61 16.68 -9.14
CA TYR A 33 -8.28 18.02 -8.68
C TYR A 33 -6.83 18.41 -8.97
N LEU A 34 -5.93 17.44 -9.13
CA LEU A 34 -4.54 17.73 -9.52
C LEU A 34 -4.44 18.03 -11.02
N VAL A 35 -5.14 17.26 -11.85
CA VAL A 35 -5.19 17.49 -13.30
C VAL A 35 -5.98 18.76 -13.62
N GLY A 36 -7.10 18.99 -12.92
CA GLY A 36 -7.92 20.21 -13.02
C GLY A 36 -8.75 20.32 -14.30
N ASN A 37 -8.15 20.07 -15.48
CA ASN A 37 -8.85 20.05 -16.75
C ASN A 37 -8.29 18.98 -17.69
N TYR A 38 -9.18 18.15 -18.24
CA TYR A 38 -8.82 17.18 -19.27
C TYR A 38 -9.01 17.80 -20.67
N PRO A 39 -8.14 17.50 -21.64
CA PRO A 39 -8.24 18.06 -22.99
C PRO A 39 -9.56 17.70 -23.71
N ASP A 40 -10.05 16.49 -23.49
CA ASP A 40 -11.26 15.93 -24.08
C ASP A 40 -11.78 14.75 -23.26
N GLU A 41 -13.00 14.29 -23.57
CA GLU A 41 -13.67 13.21 -22.83
C GLU A 41 -12.95 11.85 -22.94
N ARG A 42 -12.30 11.55 -24.07
CA ARG A 42 -11.55 10.30 -24.24
C ARG A 42 -10.30 10.33 -23.36
N SER A 43 -9.55 11.44 -23.39
CA SER A 43 -8.40 11.64 -22.51
C SER A 43 -8.78 11.51 -21.03
N ALA A 44 -9.92 12.10 -20.62
CA ALA A 44 -10.43 11.95 -19.26
C ALA A 44 -10.72 10.50 -18.88
N ARG A 45 -11.40 9.74 -19.76
CA ARG A 45 -11.68 8.32 -19.53
C ARG A 45 -10.41 7.49 -19.37
N GLU A 46 -9.43 7.74 -20.22
CA GLU A 46 -8.17 7.00 -20.20
C GLU A 46 -7.38 7.25 -18.91
N GLU A 47 -7.21 8.51 -18.50
CA GLU A 47 -6.50 8.84 -17.25
C GLU A 47 -7.24 8.33 -16.02
N ILE A 48 -8.56 8.51 -15.96
CA ILE A 48 -9.38 8.00 -14.84
C ILE A 48 -9.31 6.47 -14.77
N SER A 49 -9.32 5.78 -15.91
CA SER A 49 -9.17 4.32 -15.95
C SER A 49 -7.78 3.91 -15.46
N ARG A 50 -6.72 4.57 -15.91
CA ARG A 50 -5.35 4.32 -15.43
C ARG A 50 -5.24 4.50 -13.92
N TYR A 51 -5.84 5.55 -13.37
CA TYR A 51 -5.87 5.77 -11.94
C TYR A 51 -6.65 4.67 -11.21
N ALA A 52 -7.80 4.26 -11.74
CA ALA A 52 -8.61 3.19 -11.15
C ALA A 52 -7.86 1.85 -11.14
N ASP A 53 -7.13 1.53 -12.20
CA ASP A 53 -6.26 0.36 -12.27
C ASP A 53 -5.19 0.45 -11.19
N TYR A 54 -4.39 1.52 -11.17
CA TYR A 54 -3.38 1.78 -10.14
C TYR A 54 -3.93 1.65 -8.71
N TYR A 55 -5.10 2.23 -8.44
CA TYR A 55 -5.76 2.16 -7.13
C TYR A 55 -6.02 0.71 -6.71
N ASN A 56 -6.43 -0.14 -7.66
CA ASN A 56 -6.79 -1.52 -7.40
C ASN A 56 -5.58 -2.47 -7.38
N THR A 57 -4.56 -2.22 -8.22
CA THR A 57 -3.47 -3.19 -8.45
C THR A 57 -2.19 -2.85 -7.70
N ASP A 58 -1.88 -1.57 -7.53
CA ASP A 58 -0.55 -1.13 -7.08
C ASP A 58 -0.59 -0.38 -5.75
N ARG A 59 -1.68 0.33 -5.46
CA ARG A 59 -1.80 1.16 -4.25
C ARG A 59 -2.10 0.32 -3.00
N PRO A 60 -1.18 0.21 -2.02
CA PRO A 60 -1.46 -0.47 -0.77
C PRO A 60 -2.36 0.39 0.13
N HIS A 61 -3.33 -0.25 0.78
CA HIS A 61 -4.30 0.43 1.63
C HIS A 61 -4.16 0.02 3.09
N GLN A 62 -3.99 0.98 4.00
CA GLN A 62 -3.82 0.72 5.44
C GLN A 62 -5.02 -0.04 6.04
N SER A 63 -6.25 0.27 5.61
CA SER A 63 -7.46 -0.46 5.99
C SER A 63 -7.47 -1.92 5.51
N LEU A 64 -6.65 -2.24 4.51
CA LEU A 64 -6.47 -3.56 3.94
C LEU A 64 -5.14 -4.20 4.35
N MET A 65 -4.66 -3.88 5.56
CA MET A 65 -3.39 -4.40 6.07
C MET A 65 -2.18 -4.10 5.17
N ASN A 66 -2.27 -2.98 4.45
CA ASN A 66 -1.29 -2.54 3.44
C ASN A 66 -1.19 -3.44 2.20
N PHE A 67 -2.21 -4.25 1.92
CA PHE A 67 -2.40 -4.90 0.62
C PHE A 67 -3.21 -4.02 -0.33
N THR A 68 -3.17 -4.36 -1.62
CA THR A 68 -3.96 -3.71 -2.66
C THR A 68 -5.38 -4.30 -2.70
N PRO A 69 -6.41 -3.54 -3.13
CA PRO A 69 -7.77 -4.05 -3.24
C PRO A 69 -7.87 -5.30 -4.10
N GLY A 70 -7.15 -5.33 -5.24
CA GLY A 70 -7.07 -6.47 -6.15
C GLY A 70 -6.53 -7.71 -5.46
N ARG A 71 -5.46 -7.58 -4.65
CA ARG A 71 -4.90 -8.71 -3.90
C ARG A 71 -5.88 -9.26 -2.87
N VAL A 72 -6.59 -8.39 -2.16
CA VAL A 72 -7.59 -8.82 -1.17
C VAL A 72 -8.73 -9.57 -1.84
N HIS A 73 -9.20 -9.06 -2.98
CA HIS A 73 -10.26 -9.68 -3.77
C HIS A 73 -9.83 -11.03 -4.35
N GLU A 74 -8.64 -11.12 -4.93
CA GLU A 74 -8.07 -12.35 -5.49
C GLU A 74 -7.95 -13.46 -4.44
N VAL A 75 -7.37 -13.14 -3.28
CA VAL A 75 -7.16 -14.13 -2.21
C VAL A 75 -8.50 -14.55 -1.58
N ASN A 76 -9.45 -13.61 -1.47
CA ASN A 76 -10.78 -13.80 -0.90
C ASN A 76 -10.78 -14.56 0.45
N ASN A 77 -9.69 -14.44 1.21
CA ASN A 77 -9.48 -15.17 2.45
C ASN A 77 -8.63 -14.33 3.40
N LYS A 78 -9.30 -13.75 4.39
CA LYS A 78 -8.66 -12.89 5.39
C LYS A 78 -7.59 -13.62 6.20
N THR A 79 -7.79 -14.89 6.54
CA THR A 79 -6.84 -15.67 7.33
C THR A 79 -5.55 -15.92 6.55
N ALA A 80 -5.66 -16.19 5.25
CA ALA A 80 -4.50 -16.34 4.36
C ALA A 80 -3.68 -15.04 4.30
N LEU A 81 -4.33 -13.89 4.09
CA LEU A 81 -3.67 -12.57 4.08
C LEU A 81 -2.97 -12.26 5.41
N LEU A 82 -3.60 -12.61 6.54
CA LEU A 82 -2.99 -12.41 7.87
C LEU A 82 -1.74 -13.28 8.07
N ASN A 83 -1.75 -14.49 7.53
CA ASN A 83 -0.58 -15.37 7.59
C ASN A 83 0.55 -14.86 6.69
N GLU A 84 0.21 -14.37 5.49
CA GLU A 84 1.17 -13.69 4.59
C GLU A 84 1.81 -12.49 5.29
N LEU A 85 1.02 -11.62 5.92
CA LEU A 85 1.51 -10.47 6.67
C LEU A 85 2.43 -10.87 7.83
N LYS A 86 2.09 -11.93 8.58
CA LYS A 86 2.95 -12.44 9.67
C LYS A 86 4.31 -12.87 9.14
N GLN A 87 4.34 -13.54 7.99
CA GLN A 87 5.57 -13.99 7.36
C GLN A 87 6.42 -12.80 6.89
N ILE A 88 5.83 -11.81 6.23
CA ILE A 88 6.51 -10.57 5.82
C ILE A 88 7.15 -9.87 7.03
N LYS A 89 6.41 -9.73 8.14
CA LYS A 89 6.93 -9.12 9.38
C LYS A 89 8.10 -9.91 9.98
N LYS A 90 8.01 -11.24 9.96
CA LYS A 90 9.08 -12.13 10.44
C LYS A 90 10.35 -11.96 9.59
N GLU A 91 10.20 -11.93 8.28
CA GLU A 91 11.30 -11.72 7.34
C GLU A 91 11.94 -10.34 7.49
N ALA A 92 11.15 -9.27 7.60
CA ALA A 92 11.67 -7.93 7.83
C ALA A 92 12.49 -7.84 9.13
N ARG A 93 12.02 -8.49 10.20
CA ARG A 93 12.77 -8.60 11.47
C ARG A 93 14.10 -9.34 11.28
N GLN A 94 14.10 -10.42 10.50
CA GLN A 94 15.29 -11.20 10.23
C GLN A 94 16.30 -10.42 9.37
N ARG A 95 15.85 -9.78 8.29
CA ARG A 95 16.68 -8.90 7.44
C ARG A 95 17.32 -7.79 8.25
N LYS A 96 16.55 -7.14 9.13
CA LYS A 96 17.09 -6.11 10.04
C LYS A 96 18.19 -6.69 10.95
N LYS A 97 17.99 -7.88 11.51
CA LYS A 97 19.00 -8.57 12.34
C LYS A 97 20.27 -8.88 11.54
N GLU A 98 20.13 -9.36 10.31
CA GLU A 98 21.26 -9.67 9.42
C GLU A 98 22.04 -8.41 9.02
N TYR A 99 21.35 -7.35 8.61
CA TYR A 99 21.94 -6.04 8.35
C TYR A 99 22.78 -5.54 9.54
N TRP A 100 22.25 -5.64 10.77
CA TRP A 100 23.00 -5.21 11.94
C TRP A 100 24.23 -6.08 12.26
N LYS A 101 24.22 -7.36 11.88
CA LYS A 101 25.40 -8.23 11.97
C LYS A 101 26.44 -7.88 10.91
N THR A 102 26.01 -7.57 9.69
CA THR A 102 26.93 -7.16 8.62
C THR A 102 27.64 -5.87 8.98
N ILE A 103 26.92 -4.90 9.56
CA ILE A 103 27.51 -3.65 10.06
C ILE A 103 28.54 -3.92 11.17
N GLU A 104 28.22 -4.75 12.17
CA GLU A 104 29.21 -5.12 13.22
C GLU A 104 30.47 -5.79 12.64
N LYS A 105 30.29 -6.67 11.64
CA LYS A 105 31.41 -7.35 10.99
C LYS A 105 32.27 -6.38 10.18
N ASN A 106 31.66 -5.46 9.44
CA ASN A 106 32.39 -4.48 8.64
C ASN A 106 33.16 -3.51 9.56
N TRP A 107 32.53 -3.07 10.66
CA TRP A 107 33.17 -2.23 11.67
C TRP A 107 34.39 -2.91 12.31
N THR A 108 34.27 -4.19 12.71
CA THR A 108 35.40 -4.96 13.29
C THR A 108 36.55 -5.23 12.29
N VAL A 109 36.32 -5.07 10.98
CA VAL A 109 37.36 -5.12 9.96
C VAL A 109 38.00 -3.74 9.76
N GLU A 110 37.21 -2.68 9.72
CA GLU A 110 37.68 -1.30 9.52
C GLU A 110 38.47 -0.75 10.73
N ASP A 111 38.06 -1.07 11.97
CA ASP A 111 38.78 -0.74 13.21
C ASP A 111 40.21 -1.27 13.26
N ARG A 112 40.50 -2.37 12.53
CA ARG A 112 41.87 -2.91 12.40
C ARG A 112 42.74 -2.12 11.43
N THR A 113 42.15 -1.21 10.64
CA THR A 113 42.82 -0.52 9.54
C THR A 113 42.86 1.00 9.68
N HIS A 114 41.88 1.64 10.33
CA HIS A 114 41.86 3.10 10.52
C HIS A 114 41.18 3.50 11.84
N GLY A 115 41.81 4.40 12.60
CA GLY A 115 41.31 4.88 13.89
C GLY A 115 39.93 5.54 13.81
N ALA A 116 39.05 5.05 14.69
CA ALA A 116 37.65 5.42 14.91
C ALA A 116 37.26 6.86 14.56
N ARG A 117 36.43 7.01 13.53
CA ARG A 117 35.59 8.20 13.32
C ARG A 117 34.18 7.76 12.92
N ASP A 118 33.25 8.00 13.83
CA ASP A 118 31.79 8.17 13.70
C ASP A 118 30.94 6.99 13.19
N LEU A 119 30.22 6.35 14.13
CA LEU A 119 29.11 5.42 13.84
C LEU A 119 27.90 6.20 13.27
N PRO A 120 27.37 5.87 12.08
CA PRO A 120 26.30 6.66 11.47
C PRO A 120 24.97 6.59 12.23
N TYR A 121 24.67 5.51 12.98
CA TYR A 121 23.49 5.44 13.86
C TYR A 121 23.70 4.41 14.98
N ALA A 122 23.55 4.83 16.24
CA ALA A 122 23.52 3.92 17.39
C ALA A 122 22.37 2.90 17.24
N ARG A 123 22.62 1.62 17.58
CA ARG A 123 21.58 0.59 17.61
C ARG A 123 20.42 1.07 18.49
N PRO A 124 19.16 1.14 17.99
CA PRO A 124 18.01 1.33 18.86
C PRO A 124 17.91 0.10 19.78
N GLY A 125 17.88 0.35 21.09
CA GLY A 125 17.70 -0.66 22.14
C GLY A 125 16.34 -1.34 22.10
#